data_AF-A0A2R5F7B7-F1
#
_entry.id   AF-A0A2R5F7B7-F1
#
_cell.length_a   1.000
_cell.length_b   1.000
_cell.length_c   1.000
_cell.angle_alpha   90.00
_cell.angle_beta   90.00
_cell.angle_gamma   90.00
#
_symmetry.space_group_name_H-M   'P 1'
#
loop_
_entity.id
_entity.type
_entity.pdbx_description
1 polymer ?
#
loop_
_entity_poly.entity_id
_entity_poly.type
_entity_poly.pdbx_seq_one_letter_code
_entity_poly.pdbx_strand_id
1 'polypeptide(L)'
;MHAFESIAEQRISEAVAKGELDNLPGAGQPLNLDDDPLVPEDLRLAYRILKNAGYVPPEVEAFKEFADLERLVHSLEEGEARSQAMKKLRVLSLQLGELRNTSLQVEAGYYSQLLNRLT
;
A
#
# COMPACT_ATOMS: atom_id res chain seq x y z
N MET A 1 17.72 14.95 -8.38
CA MET A 1 18.18 13.89 -9.29
C MET A 1 19.13 13.01 -8.49
N HIS A 2 18.71 11.77 -8.23
CA HIS A 2 19.19 10.94 -7.14
C HIS A 2 20.40 10.11 -7.59
N ALA A 3 21.61 10.47 -7.16
CA ALA A 3 22.83 9.73 -7.51
C ALA A 3 22.74 8.22 -7.21
N PHE A 4 21.97 7.85 -6.18
CA PHE A 4 21.70 6.45 -5.83
C PHE A 4 20.87 5.71 -6.87
N GLU A 5 19.89 6.36 -7.50
CA GLU A 5 19.08 5.75 -8.57
C GLU A 5 19.96 5.43 -9.78
N SER A 6 20.84 6.36 -10.18
CA SER A 6 21.72 6.13 -11.33
C SER A 6 22.72 5.00 -11.07
N ILE A 7 23.24 4.88 -9.84
CA ILE A 7 24.12 3.78 -9.46
C ILE A 7 23.35 2.45 -9.45
N ALA A 8 22.12 2.43 -8.91
CA ALA A 8 21.28 1.25 -8.90
C ALA A 8 20.96 0.77 -10.33
N GLU A 9 20.58 1.69 -11.21
CA GLU A 9 20.27 1.40 -12.61
C GLU A 9 21.48 0.81 -13.35
N GLN A 10 22.65 1.41 -13.16
CA GLN A 10 23.89 0.90 -13.76
C GLN A 10 24.19 -0.53 -13.29
N ARG A 11 24.07 -0.80 -11.99
CA ARG A 11 24.31 -2.14 -11.42
C ARG A 11 23.32 -3.18 -11.95
N ILE A 12 22.05 -2.83 -12.06
CA ILE A 12 21.00 -3.70 -12.61
C ILE A 12 21.33 -4.03 -14.06
N SER A 13 21.68 -3.02 -14.87
CA SER A 13 22.02 -3.19 -16.28
C SER A 13 23.27 -4.08 -16.49
N GLU A 14 24.29 -3.90 -15.65
CA GLU A 14 25.48 -4.76 -15.65
C GLU A 14 25.15 -6.22 -15.31
N ALA A 15 24.27 -6.46 -14.33
CA ALA A 15 23.84 -7.80 -13.94
C ALA A 15 23.01 -8.49 -15.06
N VAL A 16 22.12 -7.75 -15.71
CA VAL A 16 21.37 -8.22 -16.89
C VAL A 16 22.32 -8.59 -18.02
N ALA A 17 23.29 -7.73 -18.35
CA ALA A 17 24.24 -7.98 -19.44
C ALA A 17 25.10 -9.24 -19.23
N LYS A 18 25.35 -9.60 -17.96
CA LYS A 18 26.08 -10.81 -17.58
C LYS A 18 25.21 -12.06 -17.45
N GLY A 19 23.89 -11.92 -17.59
CA GLY A 19 22.94 -13.02 -17.37
C GLY A 19 22.83 -13.44 -15.89
N GLU A 20 23.27 -12.60 -14.95
CA GLU A 20 23.20 -12.89 -13.50
C GLU A 20 21.74 -12.94 -12.99
N LEU A 21 20.80 -12.37 -13.75
CA LEU A 21 19.37 -12.39 -13.46
C LEU A 21 18.60 -13.46 -14.25
N ASP A 22 19.30 -14.28 -15.05
CA ASP A 22 18.69 -15.40 -15.76
C ASP A 22 18.53 -16.63 -14.83
N ASN A 23 17.45 -17.39 -15.02
CA ASN A 23 17.18 -18.63 -14.27
C ASN A 23 17.18 -18.49 -12.73
N LEU A 24 16.76 -17.33 -12.22
CA LEU A 24 16.59 -17.14 -10.77
C LEU A 24 15.62 -18.18 -10.17
N PRO A 25 15.80 -18.58 -8.91
CA PRO A 25 14.84 -19.41 -8.21
C PRO A 25 13.43 -18.80 -8.30
N GLY A 26 12.48 -19.55 -8.86
CA GLY A 26 11.10 -19.08 -9.08
C GLY A 26 10.87 -18.30 -10.39
N ALA A 27 11.88 -18.15 -11.25
CA ALA A 27 11.72 -17.52 -12.56
C ALA A 27 10.68 -18.26 -13.41
N GLY A 28 9.70 -17.52 -13.93
CA GLY A 28 8.59 -18.07 -14.72
C GLY A 28 7.51 -18.80 -13.91
N GLN A 29 7.66 -18.93 -12.59
CA GLN A 29 6.63 -19.49 -11.72
C GLN A 29 5.68 -18.38 -11.21
N PRO A 30 4.41 -18.70 -10.91
CA PRO A 30 3.52 -17.77 -10.24
C PRO A 30 4.12 -17.29 -8.91
N LEU A 31 4.06 -15.98 -8.64
CA LEU A 31 4.48 -15.41 -7.36
C LEU A 31 3.59 -15.97 -6.23
N ASN A 32 4.21 -16.48 -5.16
CA ASN A 32 3.49 -16.78 -3.93
C ASN A 32 3.27 -15.48 -3.15
N LEU A 33 2.05 -14.95 -3.19
CA LEU A 33 1.66 -13.72 -2.51
C LEU A 33 1.02 -14.00 -1.13
N ASP A 34 0.90 -15.26 -0.73
CA ASP A 34 0.14 -15.65 0.47
C ASP A 34 0.88 -15.39 1.79
N ASP A 35 2.19 -15.13 1.74
CA ASP A 35 3.02 -15.00 2.94
C ASP A 35 2.92 -13.63 3.62
N ASP A 36 2.19 -12.66 3.02
CA ASP A 36 1.98 -11.29 3.52
C ASP A 36 3.20 -10.79 4.32
N PRO A 37 4.40 -10.71 3.71
CA PRO A 37 5.67 -10.60 4.45
C PRO A 37 5.81 -9.29 5.23
N LEU A 38 5.03 -8.28 4.85
CA LEU A 38 4.95 -6.97 5.51
C LEU A 38 3.98 -6.95 6.70
N VAL A 39 3.29 -8.06 6.95
CA VAL A 39 2.33 -8.23 8.04
C VAL A 39 2.98 -9.09 9.14
N PRO A 40 2.96 -8.66 10.41
CA PRO A 40 3.38 -9.49 11.54
C PRO A 40 2.65 -10.84 11.56
N GLU A 41 3.35 -11.92 11.88
CA GLU A 41 2.84 -13.30 11.79
C GLU A 41 1.49 -13.48 12.52
N ASP A 42 1.39 -12.96 13.75
CA ASP A 42 0.19 -13.02 14.59
C ASP A 42 -1.05 -12.35 13.96
N LEU A 43 -0.85 -11.44 13.01
CA LEU A 43 -1.91 -10.67 12.35
C LEU A 43 -2.32 -11.24 10.99
N ARG A 44 -1.47 -12.06 10.35
CA ARG A 44 -1.71 -12.57 8.99
C ARG A 44 -3.02 -13.33 8.86
N LEU A 45 -3.32 -14.20 9.83
CA LEU A 45 -4.55 -14.99 9.82
C LEU A 45 -5.79 -14.10 9.86
N ALA A 46 -5.79 -13.10 10.75
CA ALA A 46 -6.91 -12.17 10.89
C ALA A 46 -7.12 -11.34 9.61
N TYR A 47 -6.05 -10.76 9.05
CA TYR A 47 -6.14 -10.00 7.81
C TYR A 47 -6.59 -10.85 6.61
N ARG A 48 -6.13 -12.10 6.52
CA ARG A 48 -6.53 -13.03 5.45
C ARG A 48 -8.01 -13.39 5.52
N ILE A 49 -8.54 -13.63 6.72
CA ILE A 49 -9.98 -13.88 6.92
C ILE A 49 -10.80 -12.67 6.44
N LEU A 50 -10.38 -11.45 6.78
CA LEU A 50 -11.08 -10.24 6.39
C LEU A 50 -11.00 -9.96 4.89
N LYS A 51 -9.82 -10.11 4.28
CA LYS A 51 -9.63 -10.01 2.83
C LYS A 51 -10.56 -10.96 2.09
N ASN A 52 -10.64 -12.21 2.54
CA ASN A 52 -11.52 -13.22 1.94
C ASN A 52 -13.02 -12.93 2.17
N ALA A 53 -13.36 -12.23 3.25
CA ALA A 53 -14.72 -11.78 3.55
C ALA A 53 -15.13 -10.50 2.80
N GLY A 54 -14.24 -9.94 1.95
CA GLY A 54 -14.48 -8.69 1.24
C GLY A 54 -14.42 -7.44 2.13
N TYR A 55 -13.84 -7.56 3.33
CA TYR A 55 -13.72 -6.45 4.27
C TYR A 55 -12.44 -5.65 3.97
N VAL A 56 -12.62 -4.38 3.60
CA VAL A 56 -11.53 -3.44 3.33
C VAL A 56 -11.32 -2.61 4.60
N PRO A 57 -10.13 -2.64 5.22
CA PRO A 57 -9.85 -1.79 6.37
C PRO A 57 -10.02 -0.30 6.04
N PRO A 58 -10.50 0.53 6.99
CA PRO A 58 -10.71 1.96 6.75
C PRO A 58 -9.45 2.70 6.29
N GLU A 59 -8.27 2.22 6.70
CA GLU A 59 -6.99 2.74 6.25
C GLU A 59 -6.77 2.49 4.75
N VAL A 60 -7.12 1.30 4.26
CA VAL A 60 -7.02 0.95 2.83
C VAL A 60 -8.01 1.77 2.00
N GLU A 61 -9.22 2.02 2.52
CA GLU A 61 -10.18 2.92 1.86
C GLU A 61 -9.64 4.36 1.80
N ALA A 62 -9.07 4.87 2.90
CA ALA A 62 -8.47 6.20 2.94
C ALA A 62 -7.26 6.32 1.98
N PHE A 63 -6.43 5.29 1.85
CA PHE A 63 -5.36 5.27 0.85
C PHE A 63 -5.89 5.29 -0.59
N LYS A 64 -6.99 4.58 -0.86
CA LYS A 64 -7.64 4.59 -2.17
C LYS A 64 -8.19 5.98 -2.49
N GLU A 65 -8.87 6.62 -1.54
CA GLU A 65 -9.38 7.99 -1.69
C GLU A 65 -8.23 8.98 -1.93
N PHE A 66 -7.11 8.82 -1.23
CA PHE A 66 -5.92 9.63 -1.44
C PHE A 66 -5.38 9.52 -2.87
N ALA A 67 -5.25 8.29 -3.39
CA ALA A 67 -4.79 8.04 -4.75
C ALA A 67 -5.79 8.53 -5.82
N ASP A 68 -7.09 8.48 -5.55
CA ASP A 68 -8.13 9.06 -6.41
C ASP A 68 -8.04 10.59 -6.44
N LEU A 69 -7.85 11.24 -5.29
CA LEU A 69 -7.67 12.69 -5.19
C LEU A 69 -6.39 13.17 -5.86
N GLU A 70 -5.28 12.43 -5.75
CA GLU A 70 -4.03 12.75 -6.45
C GLU A 70 -4.23 12.76 -7.97
N ARG A 71 -4.87 11.72 -8.50
CA ARG A 71 -5.21 11.64 -9.93
C ARG A 71 -6.13 12.78 -10.34
N LEU A 72 -7.13 13.11 -9.53
CA LEU A 72 -8.03 14.22 -9.80
C LEU A 72 -7.28 15.56 -9.88
N VAL A 73 -6.42 15.87 -8.90
CA VAL A 73 -5.59 17.09 -8.92
C VAL A 73 -4.70 17.14 -10.17
N HIS A 74 -4.14 16.01 -10.59
CA HIS A 74 -3.32 15.94 -11.80
C HIS A 74 -4.13 16.17 -13.09
N SER A 75 -5.39 15.73 -13.11
CA SER A 75 -6.28 15.85 -14.28
C SER A 75 -6.93 17.23 -14.43
N LEU A 76 -7.02 18.03 -13.35
CA LEU A 76 -7.68 19.33 -13.35
C LEU A 76 -6.71 20.46 -13.71
N GLU A 77 -7.16 21.41 -14.52
CA GLU A 77 -6.44 22.66 -14.77
C GLU A 77 -6.43 23.59 -13.55
N GLU A 78 -5.57 24.61 -13.57
CA GLU A 78 -5.50 25.61 -12.51
C GLU A 78 -6.82 26.35 -12.36
N GLY A 79 -7.39 26.28 -11.15
CA GLY A 79 -8.69 26.86 -10.86
C GLY A 79 -9.20 26.47 -9.49
N GLU A 80 -10.41 26.92 -9.18
CA GLU A 80 -11.03 26.71 -7.87
C GLU A 80 -11.22 25.22 -7.56
N ALA A 81 -11.61 24.41 -8.56
CA ALA A 81 -11.78 22.96 -8.42
C ALA A 81 -10.48 22.24 -8.02
N ARG A 82 -9.35 22.60 -8.64
CA ARG A 82 -8.03 22.05 -8.30
C ARG A 82 -7.59 22.48 -6.90
N SER A 83 -7.82 23.74 -6.53
CA SER A 83 -7.52 24.24 -5.19
C SER A 83 -8.32 23.51 -4.10
N GLN A 84 -9.61 23.25 -4.33
CA GLN A 84 -10.45 22.49 -3.40
C GLN A 84 -9.99 21.02 -3.28
N ALA A 85 -9.67 20.37 -4.40
CA ALA A 85 -9.14 19.00 -4.40
C ALA A 85 -7.80 18.92 -3.66
N MET A 86 -6.89 19.87 -3.85
CA MET A 86 -5.62 19.95 -3.11
C MET A 86 -5.81 20.15 -1.60
N LYS A 87 -6.80 20.96 -1.18
CA LYS A 87 -7.12 21.14 0.25
C LYS A 87 -7.60 19.83 0.87
N LYS A 88 -8.50 19.10 0.20
CA LYS A 88 -8.99 17.80 0.65
C LYS A 88 -7.86 16.78 0.78
N LEU A 89 -7.01 16.70 -0.24
CA LEU A 89 -5.83 15.82 -0.25
C LEU A 89 -4.89 16.12 0.93
N ARG A 90 -4.68 17.41 1.25
CA ARG A 90 -3.83 17.81 2.38
C ARG A 90 -4.41 17.40 3.73
N VAL A 91 -5.72 17.53 3.93
CA VAL A 91 -6.40 17.08 5.16
C VAL A 91 -6.28 15.57 5.30
N LEU A 92 -6.56 14.82 4.23
CA LEU A 92 -6.48 13.36 4.23
C LEU A 92 -5.05 12.86 4.48
N SER A 93 -4.04 13.55 3.94
CA SER A 93 -2.62 13.26 4.22
C SER A 93 -2.26 13.39 5.70
N LEU A 94 -2.85 14.36 6.41
CA LEU A 94 -2.60 14.56 7.84
C LEU A 94 -3.25 13.45 8.66
N GLN A 95 -4.50 13.10 8.35
CA GLN A 95 -5.23 12.00 9.02
C GLN A 95 -4.51 10.66 8.84
N LEU A 96 -4.03 10.36 7.62
CA LEU A 96 -3.23 9.16 7.35
C LEU A 96 -1.87 9.17 8.08
N GLY A 97 -1.28 10.36 8.30
CA GLY A 97 -0.05 10.52 9.07
C GLY A 97 -0.23 10.21 10.56
N GLU A 98 -1.38 10.56 11.13
CA GLU A 98 -1.74 10.21 12.52
C GLU A 98 -2.03 8.71 12.69
N LEU A 99 -2.71 8.10 11.71
CA LEU A 99 -2.96 6.66 11.64
C LEU A 99 -1.66 5.83 11.48
N ARG A 100 -0.63 6.38 10.85
CA ARG A 100 0.69 5.70 10.73
C ARG A 100 1.50 5.71 12.03
N ASN A 101 1.32 6.71 12.89
CA ASN A 101 2.05 6.84 14.16
C ASN A 101 1.35 6.10 15.31
N THR A 102 0.06 5.82 15.17
CA THR A 102 -0.61 4.82 15.98
C THR A 102 -0.20 3.46 15.42
N SER A 103 0.74 2.81 16.10
CA SER A 103 1.10 1.41 15.87
C SER A 103 -0.17 0.63 15.53
N LEU A 104 -0.12 -0.25 14.52
CA LEU A 104 -1.18 -1.14 14.01
C LEU A 104 -1.70 -2.11 15.09
N GLN A 105 -2.01 -1.58 16.27
CA GLN A 105 -2.89 -2.15 17.26
C GLN A 105 -4.25 -2.15 16.60
N VAL A 106 -4.44 -3.18 15.78
CA VAL A 106 -5.72 -3.78 15.42
C VAL A 106 -6.83 -3.15 16.24
N GLU A 107 -7.45 -2.15 15.63
CA GLU A 107 -8.31 -1.19 16.33
C GLU A 107 -9.37 -1.96 17.13
N ALA A 108 -9.73 -1.55 18.34
CA ALA A 108 -10.67 -2.32 19.17
C ALA A 108 -12.02 -2.60 18.46
N GLY A 109 -12.40 -1.77 17.48
CA GLY A 109 -13.53 -2.01 16.58
C GLY A 109 -13.35 -3.23 15.66
N TYR A 110 -12.12 -3.49 15.20
CA TYR A 110 -11.73 -4.63 14.37
C TYR A 110 -11.97 -5.97 15.09
N TYR A 111 -11.66 -6.06 16.39
CA TYR A 111 -11.94 -7.27 17.18
C TYR A 111 -13.43 -7.53 17.37
N SER A 112 -14.23 -6.48 17.56
CA SER A 112 -15.68 -6.63 17.78
C SER A 112 -16.42 -7.18 16.55
N GLN A 113 -15.98 -6.79 15.34
CA GLN A 113 -16.58 -7.27 14.09
C GLN A 113 -16.08 -8.67 13.71
N LEU A 114 -14.83 -9.01 14.05
CA LEU A 114 -14.32 -10.39 13.95
C LEU A 114 -15.15 -11.36 14.81
N LEU A 115 -15.45 -10.98 16.06
CA LEU A 115 -16.23 -11.81 16.97
C LEU A 115 -17.66 -12.04 16.46
N ASN A 116 -18.34 -11.01 15.96
CA ASN A 116 -19.71 -11.12 15.44
C ASN A 116 -19.86 -12.03 14.20
N ARG A 117 -18.77 -12.39 13.53
CA ARG A 117 -18.78 -13.25 12.34
C ARG A 117 -18.30 -14.68 12.63
N LEU A 118 -17.54 -14.88 13.71
CA LEU A 118 -17.03 -16.19 14.13
C LEU A 118 -17.98 -16.93 15.08
N THR A 119 -18.98 -16.25 15.64
CA THR A 119 -20.11 -16.80 16.41
C THR A 119 -21.40 -16.70 15.61
#